data_AF-A0A6L7JRS3-F1
#
_entry.id   AF-A0A6L7JRS3-F1
#
_cell.length_a   1.000
_cell.length_b   1.000
_cell.length_c   1.000
_cell.angle_alpha   90.00
_cell.angle_beta   90.00
_cell.angle_gamma   90.00
#
_symmetry.space_group_name_H-M   'P 1'
#
loop_
_entity.id
_entity.type
_entity.pdbx_description
1 polymer ?
#
loop_
_entity_poly.entity_id
_entity_poly.type
_entity_poly.pdbx_seq_one_letter_code
_entity_poly.pdbx_strand_id
1 'polypeptide(L)'
;MIPISGYADRWCVGHNQTIQFKVSSELDEPYSVRLVRITCADPNPIGPGIIEEDLSSVYSDQFPSRKQPVKLGSYARVEVKDKLTHQEHFSVVANIWPTLPSAGRQSIICLKNSSGENLLELFLDSGHLGASLNSDAELSLSEVLHERIWYTVWCSVDYKTNKIVIGQSPCGPRHDDLYPASKDFHFDQSPSLAEVQEIYIASSGSEIKANHYNGKIEHPGIINSVYSHDSLNIRDTSNSSKTNTENTTALWDFSLGISTQSIKDIGPLCMHGELINVPTRAMRGSNWSGKEMAWKHAPEEYGAIHFHEDDIYDCEWETDFEFQVPNDFRSAMYSMRIECQDEFEDIPFYVRPKTGKPQSKICVIIPTFTYTVYNNQARGTAGPDYDALVKKMGNRRWTPDIINEFGLSTYNNHTDGSGICLSSRLRPSLTMRPRYMTIFRPYAVSGMRHLPADTHLLAWLEHLGHDYDVVSDEDIHEEGIEILRPYSVVMTMSHPEYHTANTLDAIYEYSRTGGRLMYMGGNGFYWKIGIRKDLPGMIEIRRAEGGIRTWAADAGEYYNALDGEYGGMWLRNGR
;
A
#
# COMPACT_ATOMS: atom_id res chain seq x y z
N MET A 1 16.11 -13.88 -3.97
CA MET A 1 15.48 -13.22 -5.13
C MET A 1 14.79 -14.28 -5.94
N ILE A 2 13.59 -14.00 -6.43
CA ILE A 2 12.83 -14.91 -7.29
C ILE A 2 13.32 -14.75 -8.75
N PRO A 3 13.67 -15.84 -9.48
CA PRO A 3 14.24 -15.71 -10.82
C PRO A 3 13.29 -15.08 -11.85
N ILE A 4 12.00 -15.40 -11.75
CA ILE A 4 10.95 -14.86 -12.60
C ILE A 4 9.64 -14.73 -11.80
N SER A 5 9.00 -13.58 -11.92
CA SER A 5 7.74 -13.27 -11.24
C SER A 5 6.94 -12.25 -12.04
N GLY A 6 5.65 -12.15 -11.78
CA GLY A 6 4.79 -11.20 -12.46
C GLY A 6 3.44 -10.99 -11.81
N TYR A 7 2.71 -10.00 -12.32
CA TYR A 7 1.35 -9.69 -11.90
C TYR A 7 0.54 -9.15 -13.06
N ALA A 8 -0.78 -9.13 -12.88
CA ALA A 8 -1.71 -8.51 -13.81
C ALA A 8 -2.24 -7.20 -13.21
N ASP A 9 -2.67 -6.27 -14.06
CA ASP A 9 -3.29 -4.99 -13.63
C ASP A 9 -4.62 -5.18 -12.90
N ARG A 10 -5.26 -6.34 -13.08
CA ARG A 10 -6.52 -6.73 -12.42
C ARG A 10 -6.59 -8.26 -12.29
N TRP A 11 -7.46 -8.76 -11.40
CA TRP A 11 -7.72 -10.19 -11.28
C TRP A 11 -8.98 -10.66 -12.00
N CYS A 12 -9.94 -9.78 -12.27
CA CYS A 12 -11.14 -10.11 -13.04
C CYS A 12 -11.23 -9.22 -14.28
N VAL A 13 -11.58 -9.80 -15.42
CA VAL A 13 -11.72 -9.10 -16.70
C VAL A 13 -12.95 -9.59 -17.46
N GLY A 14 -13.72 -8.68 -18.03
CA GLY A 14 -14.91 -9.00 -18.82
C GLY A 14 -14.59 -9.30 -20.29
N HIS A 15 -15.54 -9.90 -21.00
CA HIS A 15 -15.43 -10.08 -22.46
C HIS A 15 -15.19 -8.77 -23.20
N ASN A 16 -14.33 -8.80 -24.23
CA ASN A 16 -13.88 -7.66 -25.02
C ASN A 16 -13.08 -6.59 -24.23
N GLN A 17 -12.73 -6.86 -22.97
CA GLN A 17 -11.77 -6.04 -22.23
C GLN A 17 -10.37 -6.63 -22.36
N THR A 18 -9.38 -5.79 -22.06
CA THR A 18 -7.97 -6.15 -22.07
C THR A 18 -7.45 -6.23 -20.64
N ILE A 19 -6.63 -7.23 -20.37
CA ILE A 19 -5.84 -7.40 -19.15
C ILE A 19 -4.36 -7.31 -19.51
N GLN A 20 -3.58 -6.62 -18.68
CA GLN A 20 -2.16 -6.35 -18.89
C GLN A 20 -1.32 -7.18 -17.92
N PHE A 21 -0.22 -7.75 -18.40
CA PHE A 21 0.70 -8.56 -17.61
C PHE A 21 2.09 -7.94 -17.59
N LYS A 22 2.68 -7.91 -16.40
CA LYS A 22 3.98 -7.31 -16.10
C LYS A 22 4.87 -8.38 -15.51
N VAL A 23 6.05 -8.60 -16.08
CA VAL A 23 6.98 -9.66 -15.68
C VAL A 23 8.35 -9.06 -15.37
N SER A 24 8.97 -9.55 -14.31
CA SER A 24 10.37 -9.29 -14.00
C SER A 24 11.10 -10.62 -14.02
N SER A 25 12.14 -10.71 -14.84
CA SER A 25 12.96 -11.90 -15.00
C SER A 25 14.44 -11.53 -14.89
N GLU A 26 15.18 -12.26 -14.05
CA GLU A 26 16.63 -12.16 -13.92
C GLU A 26 17.39 -13.14 -14.84
N LEU A 27 16.65 -13.93 -15.62
CA LEU A 27 17.21 -14.95 -16.50
C LEU A 27 17.72 -14.32 -17.80
N ASP A 28 18.67 -14.99 -18.45
CA ASP A 28 19.29 -14.49 -19.69
C ASP A 28 18.54 -14.90 -20.96
N GLU A 29 17.64 -15.89 -20.86
CA GLU A 29 16.87 -16.42 -21.99
C GLU A 29 15.46 -15.80 -22.05
N PRO A 30 14.85 -15.68 -23.25
CA PRO A 30 13.44 -15.31 -23.38
C PRO A 30 12.53 -16.29 -22.63
N TYR A 31 11.51 -15.76 -21.97
CA TYR A 31 10.49 -16.59 -21.35
C TYR A 31 9.32 -16.83 -22.31
N SER A 32 8.76 -18.03 -22.29
CA SER A 32 7.52 -18.35 -23.00
C SER A 32 6.31 -18.11 -22.12
N VAL A 33 5.22 -17.66 -22.73
CA VAL A 33 3.91 -17.49 -22.10
C VAL A 33 2.91 -18.37 -22.82
N ARG A 34 2.02 -19.02 -22.06
CA ARG A 34 0.85 -19.70 -22.60
C ARG A 34 -0.35 -19.57 -21.68
N LEU A 35 -1.54 -19.53 -22.29
CA LEU A 35 -2.79 -19.50 -21.55
C LEU A 35 -3.18 -20.91 -21.09
N VAL A 36 -3.59 -21.02 -19.83
CA VAL A 36 -4.19 -22.24 -19.27
C VAL A 36 -5.51 -21.91 -18.58
N ARG A 37 -6.51 -22.79 -18.70
CA ARG A 37 -7.72 -22.75 -17.86
C ARG A 37 -7.52 -23.66 -16.67
N ILE A 38 -7.83 -23.18 -15.47
CA ILE A 38 -7.59 -23.91 -14.23
C ILE A 38 -8.93 -24.28 -13.60
N THR A 39 -9.16 -25.58 -13.43
CA THR A 39 -10.34 -26.12 -12.72
C THR A 39 -9.99 -26.48 -11.27
N CYS A 40 -8.81 -27.08 -11.04
CA CYS A 40 -8.31 -27.42 -9.70
C CYS A 40 -6.83 -27.01 -9.59
N ALA A 41 -6.52 -26.24 -8.56
CA ALA A 41 -5.18 -25.72 -8.26
C ALA A 41 -4.50 -26.41 -7.06
N ASP A 42 -5.13 -27.43 -6.48
CA ASP A 42 -4.57 -28.22 -5.38
C ASP A 42 -3.80 -29.45 -5.91
N PRO A 43 -2.47 -29.53 -5.75
CA PRO A 43 -1.67 -30.66 -6.21
C PRO A 43 -1.83 -31.93 -5.37
N ASN A 44 -2.62 -31.93 -4.28
CA ASN A 44 -2.77 -33.08 -3.39
C ASN A 44 -3.21 -34.36 -4.13
N PRO A 45 -2.38 -35.42 -4.16
CA PRO A 45 -2.69 -36.65 -4.89
C PRO A 45 -3.76 -37.53 -4.22
N ILE A 46 -4.17 -37.23 -2.98
CA ILE A 46 -5.33 -37.86 -2.35
C ILE A 46 -6.64 -37.29 -2.92
N GLY A 47 -6.60 -36.04 -3.38
CA GLY A 47 -7.67 -35.38 -4.11
C GLY A 47 -7.56 -35.60 -5.63
N PRO A 48 -8.23 -34.75 -6.44
CA PRO A 48 -8.16 -34.84 -7.89
C PRO A 48 -6.78 -34.45 -8.47
N GLY A 49 -5.90 -33.83 -7.67
CA GLY A 49 -4.69 -33.19 -8.17
C GLY A 49 -4.99 -31.92 -8.99
N ILE A 50 -3.97 -31.42 -9.68
CA ILE A 50 -4.14 -30.28 -10.59
C ILE A 50 -4.99 -30.70 -11.79
N ILE A 51 -6.02 -29.92 -12.08
CA ILE A 51 -6.83 -30.06 -13.29
C ILE A 51 -6.73 -28.74 -14.05
N GLU A 52 -6.08 -28.79 -15.21
CA GLU A 52 -5.89 -27.67 -16.11
C GLU A 52 -6.08 -28.09 -17.57
N GLU A 53 -6.52 -27.14 -18.39
CA GLU A 53 -6.66 -27.30 -19.84
C GLU A 53 -5.68 -26.34 -20.52
N ASP A 54 -4.86 -26.88 -21.42
CA ASP A 54 -3.92 -26.10 -22.21
C ASP A 54 -4.65 -25.34 -23.31
N LEU A 55 -4.55 -24.00 -23.28
CA LEU A 55 -5.14 -23.10 -24.25
C LEU A 55 -4.05 -22.33 -25.02
N SER A 56 -2.88 -22.94 -25.21
CA SER A 56 -1.79 -22.39 -26.04
C SER A 56 -2.25 -22.04 -27.47
N SER A 57 -3.26 -22.73 -28.01
CA SER A 57 -3.85 -22.40 -29.31
C SER A 57 -4.65 -21.09 -29.32
N VAL A 58 -5.06 -20.61 -28.14
CA VAL A 58 -5.74 -19.31 -27.96
C VAL A 58 -4.72 -18.21 -27.74
N TYR A 59 -3.72 -18.46 -26.90
CA TYR A 59 -2.64 -17.52 -26.63
C TYR A 59 -1.36 -18.25 -26.24
N SER A 60 -0.30 -18.00 -27.00
CA SER A 60 1.07 -18.38 -26.67
C SER A 60 2.03 -17.42 -27.37
N ASP A 61 3.07 -17.00 -26.66
CA ASP A 61 4.08 -16.08 -27.19
C ASP A 61 5.40 -16.20 -26.41
N GLN A 62 6.43 -15.47 -26.83
CA GLN A 62 7.71 -15.36 -26.14
C GLN A 62 8.14 -13.89 -25.99
N PHE A 63 8.75 -13.58 -24.85
CA PHE A 63 9.19 -12.22 -24.53
C PHE A 63 10.60 -12.22 -23.96
N PRO A 64 11.38 -11.15 -24.18
CA PRO A 64 12.72 -11.05 -23.61
C PRO A 64 12.67 -10.97 -22.08
N SER A 65 13.58 -11.66 -21.40
CA SER A 65 13.76 -11.47 -19.97
C SER A 65 14.31 -10.08 -19.67
N ARG A 66 13.66 -9.36 -18.75
CA ARG A 66 14.09 -8.06 -18.26
C ARG A 66 13.83 -7.96 -16.77
N LYS A 67 14.83 -7.51 -16.02
CA LYS A 67 14.67 -7.18 -14.61
C LYS A 67 13.98 -5.83 -14.45
N GLN A 68 12.86 -5.84 -13.74
CA GLN A 68 12.14 -4.65 -13.31
C GLN A 68 12.24 -4.55 -11.77
N PRO A 69 12.80 -3.47 -11.22
CA PRO A 69 13.03 -3.36 -9.78
C PRO A 69 11.73 -3.12 -9.01
N VAL A 70 11.70 -3.46 -7.73
CA VAL A 70 10.62 -3.08 -6.81
C VAL A 70 11.10 -1.89 -5.98
N LYS A 71 10.26 -0.87 -5.87
CA LYS A 71 10.50 0.34 -5.07
C LYS A 71 9.54 0.36 -3.89
N LEU A 72 10.04 -0.07 -2.73
CA LEU A 72 9.31 0.06 -1.47
C LEU A 72 9.50 1.47 -0.91
N GLY A 73 8.62 1.85 0.01
CA GLY A 73 8.72 3.07 0.79
C GLY A 73 7.71 4.12 0.33
N SER A 74 6.97 4.67 1.29
CA SER A 74 6.04 5.77 1.06
C SER A 74 6.70 7.11 1.33
N TYR A 75 6.34 8.11 0.52
CA TYR A 75 6.86 9.47 0.63
C TYR A 75 5.95 10.45 -0.11
N ALA A 76 6.22 11.74 0.02
CA ALA A 76 5.59 12.76 -0.82
C ALA A 76 6.61 13.38 -1.79
N ARG A 77 6.17 13.68 -3.01
CA ARG A 77 6.95 14.37 -4.04
C ARG A 77 6.26 15.67 -4.43
N VAL A 78 7.04 16.74 -4.55
CA VAL A 78 6.58 18.05 -5.00
C VAL A 78 7.47 18.53 -6.13
N GLU A 79 6.88 18.86 -7.27
CA GLU A 79 7.57 19.51 -8.38
C GLU A 79 7.49 21.03 -8.22
N VAL A 80 8.64 21.70 -8.24
CA VAL A 80 8.77 23.14 -8.07
C VAL A 80 8.83 23.79 -9.45
N LYS A 81 7.69 24.36 -9.89
CA LYS A 81 7.55 24.98 -11.21
C LYS A 81 8.02 26.43 -11.25
N ASP A 82 7.76 27.15 -10.16
CA ASP A 82 8.17 28.55 -10.02
C ASP A 82 9.51 28.61 -9.29
N LYS A 83 10.41 29.49 -9.75
CA LYS A 83 11.66 29.73 -9.02
C LYS A 83 11.34 30.24 -7.64
N LEU A 84 11.83 29.54 -6.61
CA LEU A 84 11.81 30.07 -5.26
C LEU A 84 12.68 31.33 -5.25
N THR A 85 12.10 32.47 -4.89
CA THR A 85 12.82 33.74 -4.89
C THR A 85 13.99 33.68 -3.91
N HIS A 86 15.07 34.42 -4.20
CA HIS A 86 16.17 34.56 -3.25
C HIS A 86 15.64 35.21 -1.97
N GLN A 87 15.68 34.43 -0.89
CA GLN A 87 15.38 34.88 0.47
C GLN A 87 16.68 35.25 1.17
N GLU A 88 16.66 36.26 2.04
CA GLU A 88 17.81 36.59 2.89
C GLU A 88 18.09 35.51 3.95
N HIS A 89 17.07 34.70 4.26
CA HIS A 89 17.10 33.57 5.15
C HIS A 89 15.90 32.67 4.88
N PHE A 90 16.01 31.39 5.21
CA PHE A 90 14.88 30.47 5.17
C PHE A 90 15.04 29.37 6.21
N SER A 91 13.94 28.69 6.53
CA SER A 91 13.98 27.45 7.31
C SER A 91 13.17 26.36 6.66
N VAL A 92 13.71 25.15 6.67
CA VAL A 92 12.97 23.92 6.46
C VAL A 92 12.52 23.41 7.81
N VAL A 93 11.23 23.13 7.97
CA VAL A 93 10.60 22.78 9.25
C VAL A 93 9.65 21.60 9.09
N ALA A 94 9.48 20.81 10.14
CA ALA A 94 8.44 19.78 10.24
C ALA A 94 8.14 19.43 11.69
N ASN A 95 6.91 19.00 11.97
CA ASN A 95 6.63 18.19 13.15
C ASN A 95 6.82 16.72 12.78
N ILE A 96 7.58 15.99 13.60
CA ILE A 96 7.92 14.59 13.38
C ILE A 96 7.60 13.75 14.61
N TRP A 97 7.28 12.49 14.38
CA TRP A 97 7.10 11.45 15.39
C TRP A 97 7.84 10.19 14.92
N PRO A 98 9.14 10.04 15.24
CA PRO A 98 9.96 8.98 14.68
C PRO A 98 9.65 7.64 15.34
N THR A 99 9.49 6.58 14.54
CA THR A 99 9.26 5.22 15.07
C THR A 99 10.52 4.38 15.08
N LEU A 100 11.48 4.65 14.19
CA LEU A 100 12.77 3.96 14.14
C LEU A 100 13.95 4.96 14.16
N PRO A 101 14.06 5.89 15.14
CA PRO A 101 15.05 6.98 15.08
C PRO A 101 16.50 6.50 14.92
N SER A 102 16.83 5.28 15.38
CA SER A 102 18.19 4.71 15.31
C SER A 102 18.46 3.75 14.13
N ALA A 103 17.53 3.58 13.18
CA ALA A 103 17.65 2.62 12.07
C ALA A 103 18.56 3.09 10.90
N GLY A 104 19.53 3.95 11.18
CA GLY A 104 20.37 4.61 10.17
C GLY A 104 19.71 5.86 9.58
N ARG A 105 20.24 6.33 8.44
CA ARG A 105 19.83 7.59 7.80
C ARG A 105 18.40 7.53 7.27
N GLN A 106 17.59 8.53 7.65
CA GLN A 106 16.19 8.69 7.25
C GLN A 106 15.91 10.16 6.93
N SER A 107 15.52 10.44 5.69
CA SER A 107 15.25 11.81 5.22
C SER A 107 13.85 12.26 5.63
N ILE A 108 13.77 13.39 6.32
CA ILE A 108 12.50 14.03 6.71
C ILE A 108 12.02 14.92 5.57
N ILE A 109 12.87 15.84 5.10
CA ILE A 109 12.64 16.69 3.93
C ILE A 109 13.95 16.84 3.15
N CYS A 110 13.91 16.62 1.84
CA CYS A 110 15.05 16.78 0.94
C CYS A 110 14.69 17.71 -0.23
N LEU A 111 15.53 18.73 -0.46
CA LEU A 111 15.43 19.68 -1.57
C LEU A 111 16.48 19.31 -2.63
N LYS A 112 16.05 19.08 -3.87
CA LYS A 112 16.90 18.67 -4.99
C LYS A 112 16.90 19.67 -6.14
N ASN A 113 18.05 19.80 -6.80
CA ASN A 113 18.19 20.57 -8.04
C ASN A 113 17.81 19.73 -9.28
N SER A 114 17.88 20.34 -10.48
CA SER A 114 17.56 19.64 -11.74
C SER A 114 18.52 18.50 -12.10
N SER A 115 19.72 18.47 -11.50
CA SER A 115 20.69 17.39 -11.68
C SER A 115 20.44 16.20 -10.73
N GLY A 116 19.49 16.34 -9.80
CA GLY A 116 19.21 15.35 -8.76
C GLY A 116 20.14 15.43 -7.54
N GLU A 117 20.96 16.47 -7.43
CA GLU A 117 21.85 16.68 -6.28
C GLU A 117 21.07 17.24 -5.09
N ASN A 118 21.42 16.80 -3.88
CA ASN A 118 20.82 17.27 -2.64
C ASN A 118 21.36 18.67 -2.33
N LEU A 119 20.51 19.69 -2.42
CA LEU A 119 20.84 21.06 -2.00
C LEU A 119 20.76 21.18 -0.49
N LEU A 120 19.68 20.68 0.11
CA LEU A 120 19.50 20.61 1.56
C LEU A 120 18.68 19.38 1.90
N GLU A 121 19.12 18.62 2.89
CA GLU A 121 18.38 17.49 3.46
C GLU A 121 18.32 17.65 4.97
N LEU A 122 17.12 17.61 5.56
CA LEU A 122 16.92 17.46 7.00
C LEU A 122 16.66 15.97 7.27
N PHE A 123 17.49 15.33 8.08
CA PHE A 123 17.48 13.88 8.24
C PHE A 123 17.67 13.45 9.71
N LEU A 124 17.32 12.20 9.98
CA LEU A 124 17.73 11.47 11.18
C LEU A 124 18.84 10.50 10.84
N ASP A 125 19.84 10.36 11.68
CA ASP A 125 20.78 9.24 11.60
C ASP A 125 21.18 8.80 13.01
N SER A 126 21.06 7.50 13.26
CA SER A 126 21.46 6.89 14.54
C SER A 126 20.86 7.57 15.78
N GLY A 127 19.64 8.10 15.65
CA GLY A 127 18.90 8.80 16.71
C GLY A 127 19.10 10.31 16.74
N HIS A 128 20.01 10.87 15.93
CA HIS A 128 20.34 12.29 15.95
C HIS A 128 19.72 13.03 14.76
N LEU A 129 19.23 14.24 15.01
CA LEU A 129 18.83 15.16 13.94
C LEU A 129 20.09 15.73 13.27
N GLY A 130 20.11 15.72 11.94
CA GLY A 130 21.16 16.33 11.14
C GLY A 130 20.62 17.04 9.91
N ALA A 131 21.49 17.84 9.30
CA ALA A 131 21.24 18.42 7.99
C ALA A 131 22.46 18.26 7.09
N SER A 132 22.21 17.99 5.80
CA SER A 132 23.25 18.01 4.78
C SER A 132 23.02 19.17 3.80
N LEU A 133 24.11 19.70 3.24
CA LEU A 133 24.08 20.86 2.35
C LEU A 133 24.96 20.58 1.13
N ASN A 134 24.41 20.82 -0.07
CA ASN A 134 25.08 20.63 -1.36
C ASN A 134 25.82 19.28 -1.46
N SER A 135 25.30 18.23 -0.83
CA SER A 135 25.88 16.87 -0.76
C SER A 135 27.26 16.72 -0.09
N ASP A 136 27.87 17.80 0.42
CA ASP A 136 29.26 17.78 0.90
C ASP A 136 29.40 18.01 2.41
N ALA A 137 28.53 18.83 3.01
CA ALA A 137 28.63 19.21 4.41
C ALA A 137 27.51 18.58 5.24
N GLU A 138 27.86 17.81 6.27
CA GLU A 138 26.92 17.23 7.23
C GLU A 138 27.10 17.83 8.62
N LEU A 139 25.96 18.17 9.22
CA LEU A 139 25.85 18.82 10.51
C LEU A 139 24.88 18.01 11.37
N SER A 140 25.17 17.82 12.66
CA SER A 140 24.30 17.04 13.54
C SER A 140 24.25 17.59 14.97
N LEU A 141 23.12 17.37 15.63
CA LEU A 141 22.94 17.60 17.05
C LEU A 141 23.48 16.41 17.86
N SER A 142 23.94 16.69 19.08
CA SER A 142 24.36 15.63 20.03
C SER A 142 23.20 14.98 20.74
N GLU A 143 22.07 15.67 20.80
CA GLU A 143 20.86 15.22 21.47
C GLU A 143 20.15 14.18 20.59
N VAL A 144 19.60 13.15 21.25
CA VAL A 144 18.86 12.09 20.58
C VAL A 144 17.38 12.39 20.56
N LEU A 145 16.72 11.99 19.49
CA LEU A 145 15.27 11.94 19.39
C LEU A 145 14.77 10.60 19.93
N HIS A 146 13.74 10.67 20.76
CA HIS A 146 13.14 9.49 21.33
C HIS A 146 12.06 8.90 20.41
N GLU A 147 12.03 7.57 20.35
CA GLU A 147 10.99 6.82 19.64
C GLU A 147 9.60 7.25 20.14
N ARG A 148 8.68 7.50 19.20
CA ARG A 148 7.25 7.75 19.44
C ARG A 148 6.97 8.97 20.31
N ILE A 149 7.81 9.99 20.23
CA ILE A 149 7.61 11.33 20.80
C ILE A 149 7.52 12.37 19.69
N TRP A 150 6.64 13.36 19.85
CA TRP A 150 6.50 14.45 18.88
C TRP A 150 7.60 15.49 19.07
N TYR A 151 8.21 15.93 17.96
CA TYR A 151 9.17 17.02 17.93
C TYR A 151 8.86 17.97 16.78
N THR A 152 9.03 19.26 17.00
CA THR A 152 9.27 20.21 15.92
C THR A 152 10.76 20.23 15.62
N VAL A 153 11.14 20.01 14.37
CA VAL A 153 12.53 20.01 13.90
C VAL A 153 12.72 21.03 12.79
N TRP A 154 13.92 21.60 12.70
CA TRP A 154 14.22 22.60 11.70
C TRP A 154 15.70 22.65 11.30
N CYS A 155 15.92 23.13 10.08
CA CYS A 155 17.21 23.65 9.61
C CYS A 155 16.98 25.04 9.03
N SER A 156 17.56 26.06 9.65
CA SER A 156 17.52 27.45 9.21
C SER A 156 18.83 27.84 8.55
N VAL A 157 18.76 28.53 7.42
CA VAL A 157 19.92 29.11 6.72
C VAL A 157 19.76 30.63 6.73
N ASP A 158 20.78 31.33 7.22
CA ASP A 158 20.89 32.79 7.16
C ASP A 158 22.08 33.19 6.27
N TYR A 159 21.77 33.71 5.09
CA TYR A 159 22.79 34.11 4.10
C TYR A 159 23.51 35.41 4.50
N LYS A 160 22.94 36.22 5.40
CA LYS A 160 23.60 37.46 5.89
C LYS A 160 24.72 37.16 6.86
N THR A 161 24.52 36.15 7.71
CA THR A 161 25.47 35.78 8.77
C THR A 161 26.30 34.54 8.42
N ASN A 162 26.02 33.88 7.29
CA ASN A 162 26.59 32.58 6.91
C ASN A 162 26.45 31.56 8.04
N LYS A 163 25.26 31.51 8.64
CA LYS A 163 24.93 30.61 9.73
C LYS A 163 23.86 29.62 9.31
N ILE A 164 24.02 28.41 9.81
CA ILE A 164 22.98 27.40 9.78
C ILE A 164 22.64 26.99 11.20
N VAL A 165 21.35 26.96 11.50
CA VAL A 165 20.85 26.56 12.81
C VAL A 165 20.04 25.29 12.62
N ILE A 166 20.49 24.20 13.23
CA ILE A 166 19.71 22.98 13.34
C ILE A 166 19.11 22.98 14.73
N GLY A 167 17.84 22.59 14.83
CA GLY A 167 17.22 22.45 16.13
C GLY A 167 16.07 21.48 16.16
N GLN A 168 15.79 21.02 17.36
CA GLN A 168 14.69 20.16 17.71
C GLN A 168 14.04 20.68 19.00
N SER A 169 12.73 20.57 19.08
CA SER A 169 11.97 20.86 20.28
C SER A 169 10.91 19.78 20.46
N PRO A 170 10.85 19.09 21.59
CA PRO A 170 9.70 18.27 21.92
C PRO A 170 8.41 19.09 21.85
N CYS A 171 7.32 18.48 21.39
CA CYS A 171 6.01 19.10 21.30
C CYS A 171 4.90 18.06 21.53
N GLY A 172 3.62 18.49 21.47
CA GLY A 172 2.48 17.59 21.70
C GLY A 172 2.44 16.98 23.11
N PRO A 173 1.69 15.88 23.33
CA PRO A 173 1.62 15.24 24.64
C PRO A 173 2.84 14.34 24.94
N ARG A 174 3.09 14.05 26.22
CA ARG A 174 4.05 13.04 26.74
C ARG A 174 5.54 13.33 26.49
N HIS A 175 5.98 14.58 26.59
CA HIS A 175 7.39 14.96 26.51
C HIS A 175 7.94 15.54 27.82
N ASP A 176 7.29 15.26 28.95
CA ASP A 176 7.75 15.68 30.27
C ASP A 176 9.22 15.24 30.45
N ASP A 177 10.09 16.16 30.87
CA ASP A 177 11.55 16.00 31.03
C ASP A 177 12.41 16.04 29.74
N LEU A 178 11.83 16.36 28.58
CA LEU A 178 12.59 16.61 27.34
C LEU A 178 12.69 18.12 27.09
N TYR A 179 13.87 18.56 26.62
CA TYR A 179 14.17 19.98 26.40
C TYR A 179 14.52 20.27 24.94
N PRO A 180 14.22 21.48 24.45
CA PRO A 180 14.70 21.93 23.14
C PRO A 180 16.23 21.90 23.06
N ALA A 181 16.75 21.59 21.88
CA ALA A 181 18.16 21.65 21.57
C ALA A 181 18.36 22.32 20.20
N SER A 182 19.34 23.20 20.10
CA SER A 182 19.72 23.82 18.84
C SER A 182 21.21 24.14 18.82
N LYS A 183 21.77 24.20 17.62
CA LYS A 183 23.19 24.49 17.43
C LYS A 183 23.42 25.31 16.16
N ASP A 184 24.24 26.33 16.30
CA ASP A 184 24.76 27.14 15.21
C ASP A 184 25.96 26.46 14.57
N PHE A 185 25.99 26.50 13.24
CA PHE A 185 27.10 26.07 12.40
C PHE A 185 27.43 27.18 11.40
N HIS A 186 28.69 27.19 10.96
CA HIS A 186 29.15 28.05 9.87
C HIS A 186 29.41 27.20 8.64
N PHE A 187 29.10 27.74 7.46
CA PHE A 187 29.34 27.06 6.19
C PHE A 187 30.11 27.97 5.24
N ASP A 188 30.84 27.35 4.31
CA ASP A 188 31.60 28.06 3.27
C ASP A 188 30.76 28.31 2.01
N GLN A 189 29.80 27.42 1.70
CA GLN A 189 28.86 27.55 0.58
C GLN A 189 27.41 27.30 1.05
N SER A 190 26.50 28.24 0.76
CA SER A 190 25.08 28.07 1.08
C SER A 190 24.36 27.23 0.02
N PRO A 191 23.32 26.46 0.40
CA PRO A 191 22.38 25.94 -0.58
C PRO A 191 21.60 27.10 -1.23
N SER A 192 21.28 26.98 -2.52
CA SER A 192 20.47 27.98 -3.23
C SER A 192 19.04 27.50 -3.38
N LEU A 193 18.09 28.12 -2.67
CA LEU A 193 16.67 27.81 -2.85
C LEU A 193 16.19 28.02 -4.29
N ALA A 194 16.80 28.94 -5.03
CA ALA A 194 16.43 29.25 -6.42
C ALA A 194 16.72 28.10 -7.39
N GLU A 195 17.52 27.12 -6.99
CA GLU A 195 17.87 25.94 -7.78
C GLU A 195 16.98 24.72 -7.49
N VAL A 196 16.12 24.80 -6.47
CA VAL A 196 15.22 23.70 -6.11
C VAL A 196 14.23 23.45 -7.25
N GLN A 197 14.13 22.19 -7.67
CA GLN A 197 13.19 21.71 -8.69
C GLN A 197 12.31 20.58 -8.16
N GLU A 198 12.79 19.82 -7.19
CA GLU A 198 12.02 18.76 -6.54
C GLU A 198 12.18 18.82 -5.03
N ILE A 199 11.09 18.51 -4.33
CA ILE A 199 11.07 18.36 -2.87
C ILE A 199 10.51 16.98 -2.56
N TYR A 200 11.23 16.26 -1.70
CA TYR A 200 10.82 14.96 -1.18
C TYR A 200 10.55 15.09 0.32
N ILE A 201 9.46 14.52 0.80
CA ILE A 201 9.11 14.45 2.22
C ILE A 201 9.03 12.98 2.60
N ALA A 202 9.69 12.58 3.68
CA ALA A 202 9.90 11.19 4.11
C ALA A 202 10.79 10.33 3.18
N SER A 203 11.60 10.96 2.32
CA SER A 203 12.55 10.28 1.42
C SER A 203 13.66 11.24 0.96
N SER A 204 14.82 10.72 0.58
CA SER A 204 15.87 11.48 -0.12
C SER A 204 15.67 11.53 -1.64
N GLY A 205 14.71 10.78 -2.18
CA GLY A 205 14.47 10.71 -3.63
C GLY A 205 13.46 9.65 -4.07
N SER A 206 13.64 9.14 -5.29
CA SER A 206 12.76 8.15 -5.96
C SER A 206 13.50 6.89 -6.43
N GLU A 207 14.77 6.78 -6.06
CA GLU A 207 15.63 5.61 -6.22
C GLU A 207 15.16 4.43 -5.35
N ILE A 208 15.67 3.22 -5.63
CA ILE A 208 15.30 1.98 -4.91
C ILE A 208 15.63 2.06 -3.41
N LYS A 209 16.68 2.81 -3.05
CA LYS A 209 17.10 3.04 -1.67
C LYS A 209 17.15 4.53 -1.41
N ALA A 210 16.02 5.08 -0.97
CA ALA A 210 15.86 6.53 -0.84
C ALA A 210 15.74 6.99 0.63
N ASN A 211 16.44 6.32 1.55
CA ASN A 211 16.53 6.69 2.98
C ASN A 211 15.15 7.07 3.57
N HIS A 212 14.16 6.19 3.39
CA HIS A 212 12.78 6.46 3.78
C HIS A 212 12.66 6.70 5.28
N TYR A 213 11.86 7.69 5.65
CA TYR A 213 11.57 7.97 7.05
C TYR A 213 10.46 7.07 7.58
N ASN A 214 10.70 6.49 8.76
CA ASN A 214 9.70 5.70 9.48
C ASN A 214 9.12 6.52 10.63
N GLY A 215 7.83 6.82 10.53
CA GLY A 215 7.09 7.55 11.54
C GLY A 215 6.09 8.54 10.96
N LYS A 216 5.55 9.42 11.82
CA LYS A 216 4.60 10.44 11.37
C LYS A 216 5.30 11.76 11.06
N ILE A 217 4.82 12.45 10.03
CA ILE A 217 5.19 13.83 9.73
C ILE A 217 3.91 14.68 9.68
N GLU A 218 3.99 15.89 10.21
CA GLU A 218 2.96 16.90 10.23
C GLU A 218 3.57 18.29 9.92
N HIS A 219 2.81 19.15 9.23
CA HIS A 219 3.19 20.52 8.85
C HIS A 219 4.63 20.69 8.29
N PRO A 220 5.09 19.86 7.34
CA PRO A 220 6.35 20.14 6.69
C PRO A 220 6.23 21.46 5.92
N GLY A 221 7.31 22.25 5.86
CA GLY A 221 7.27 23.54 5.21
C GLY A 221 8.63 24.19 5.00
N ILE A 222 8.61 25.23 4.17
CA ILE A 222 9.70 26.16 3.91
C ILE A 222 9.20 27.57 4.28
N ILE A 223 9.82 28.17 5.28
CA ILE A 223 9.43 29.50 5.79
C ILE A 223 10.55 30.53 5.58
N ASN A 224 10.16 31.79 5.39
CA ASN A 224 11.04 32.93 5.13
C ASN A 224 11.41 33.62 6.44
N SER A 225 11.88 32.84 7.41
CA SER A 225 12.38 33.32 8.70
C SER A 225 13.42 32.34 9.23
N VAL A 226 14.36 32.81 10.05
CA VAL A 226 15.20 31.94 10.89
C VAL A 226 14.32 31.44 12.03
N TYR A 227 14.10 30.13 12.07
CA TYR A 227 13.25 29.52 13.08
C TYR A 227 14.00 29.40 14.41
N SER A 228 13.32 29.71 15.50
CA SER A 228 13.78 29.39 16.85
C SER A 228 12.60 28.94 17.69
N HIS A 229 12.87 28.06 18.65
CA HIS A 229 11.84 27.55 19.55
C HIS A 229 11.08 28.69 20.28
N ASP A 230 11.78 29.78 20.62
CA ASP A 230 11.21 30.90 21.37
C ASP A 230 10.35 31.86 20.52
N SER A 231 10.45 31.80 19.19
CA SER A 231 9.92 32.85 18.32
C SER A 231 8.74 32.44 17.43
N LEU A 232 8.48 31.15 17.18
CA LEU A 232 7.45 30.70 16.25
C LEU A 232 6.88 29.31 16.63
N ASN A 233 5.61 29.21 16.99
CA ASN A 233 4.87 27.95 16.85
C ASN A 233 4.28 27.91 15.44
N ILE A 234 4.65 26.94 14.61
CA ILE A 234 4.15 26.78 13.22
C ILE A 234 2.61 26.73 13.18
N ARG A 235 2.00 26.36 14.31
CA ARG A 235 0.58 26.53 14.62
C ARG A 235 0.38 26.81 16.12
N ASP A 236 0.34 28.09 16.53
CA ASP A 236 -0.41 28.43 17.75
C ASP A 236 -1.90 28.31 17.43
N THR A 237 -2.41 27.08 17.50
CA THR A 237 -3.80 26.70 17.20
C THR A 237 -4.82 27.16 18.23
N SER A 238 -4.44 28.01 19.19
CA SER A 238 -5.42 28.70 20.03
C SER A 238 -6.18 29.81 19.26
N ASN A 239 -5.69 30.23 18.09
CA ASN A 239 -6.37 31.19 17.20
C ASN A 239 -6.30 30.75 15.72
N SER A 240 -7.24 29.92 15.29
CA SER A 240 -7.39 29.31 13.95
C SER A 240 -7.68 30.26 12.77
N SER A 241 -7.25 31.53 12.81
CA SER A 241 -7.58 32.50 11.74
C SER A 241 -6.41 33.23 11.08
N LYS A 242 -5.16 33.01 11.51
CA LYS A 242 -3.99 33.63 10.86
C LYS A 242 -2.79 32.70 10.87
N THR A 243 -2.74 31.75 9.93
CA THR A 243 -1.43 31.32 9.41
C THR A 243 -0.71 32.58 8.94
N ASN A 244 0.48 32.84 9.46
CA ASN A 244 1.26 34.03 9.10
C ASN A 244 1.85 33.82 7.68
N THR A 245 0.99 33.92 6.67
CA THR A 245 1.30 33.64 5.26
C THR A 245 2.35 34.59 4.69
N GLU A 246 2.60 35.74 5.34
CA GLU A 246 3.65 36.69 4.95
C GLU A 246 5.07 36.10 5.06
N ASN A 247 5.28 35.14 5.96
CA ASN A 247 6.60 34.51 6.20
C ASN A 247 6.69 33.06 5.69
N THR A 248 5.84 32.64 4.76
CA THR A 248 5.79 31.24 4.28
C THR A 248 6.07 31.16 2.79
N THR A 249 7.02 30.32 2.39
CA THR A 249 7.22 29.94 0.97
C THR A 249 6.32 28.77 0.60
N ALA A 250 6.33 27.71 1.43
CA ALA A 250 5.36 26.62 1.37
C ALA A 250 5.11 26.03 2.75
N LEU A 251 3.90 25.54 2.96
CA LEU A 251 3.50 24.83 4.17
C LEU A 251 2.44 23.81 3.77
N TRP A 252 2.77 22.51 3.84
CA TRP A 252 1.85 21.45 3.47
C TRP A 252 0.94 21.09 4.65
N ASP A 253 -0.35 21.38 4.49
CA ASP A 253 -1.36 20.98 5.45
C ASP A 253 -1.92 19.61 5.09
N PHE A 254 -1.41 18.57 5.75
CA PHE A 254 -1.83 17.19 5.52
C PHE A 254 -3.25 16.89 6.02
N SER A 255 -3.89 17.79 6.78
CA SER A 255 -5.32 17.66 7.13
C SER A 255 -6.25 17.97 5.96
N LEU A 256 -5.74 18.67 4.94
CA LEU A 256 -6.50 18.96 3.73
C LEU A 256 -6.43 17.78 2.75
N GLY A 257 -7.60 17.34 2.29
CA GLY A 257 -7.70 16.24 1.33
C GLY A 257 -7.18 14.92 1.87
N ILE A 258 -7.44 14.59 3.14
CA ILE A 258 -7.04 13.31 3.79
C ILE A 258 -7.43 12.10 2.94
N SER A 259 -8.61 12.13 2.29
CA SER A 259 -9.07 11.06 1.40
C SER A 259 -8.53 11.16 -0.03
N THR A 260 -7.39 11.83 -0.25
CA THR A 260 -6.74 11.98 -1.56
C THR A 260 -5.27 11.54 -1.50
N GLN A 261 -4.62 11.36 -2.65
CA GLN A 261 -3.15 11.17 -2.73
C GLN A 261 -2.40 12.48 -2.97
N SER A 262 -3.01 13.63 -2.63
CA SER A 262 -2.37 14.93 -2.77
C SER A 262 -2.08 15.53 -1.40
N ILE A 263 -0.96 16.24 -1.30
CA ILE A 263 -0.65 17.12 -0.17
C ILE A 263 -0.85 18.57 -0.61
N LYS A 264 -1.57 19.35 0.20
CA LYS A 264 -1.94 20.73 -0.15
C LYS A 264 -1.03 21.72 0.54
N ASP A 265 -0.18 22.37 -0.26
CA ASP A 265 0.47 23.62 0.15
C ASP A 265 -0.57 24.73 0.34
N ILE A 266 -0.57 25.35 1.52
CA ILE A 266 -1.39 26.52 1.87
C ILE A 266 -0.59 27.84 1.82
N GLY A 267 0.66 27.78 1.38
CA GLY A 267 1.51 28.92 1.08
C GLY A 267 1.12 29.63 -0.22
N PRO A 268 1.74 30.79 -0.50
CA PRO A 268 1.40 31.64 -1.64
C PRO A 268 1.72 31.03 -3.01
N LEU A 269 2.62 30.04 -3.05
CA LEU A 269 3.05 29.39 -4.30
C LEU A 269 2.21 28.16 -4.67
N CYS A 270 1.34 27.68 -3.77
CA CYS A 270 0.48 26.52 -4.00
C CYS A 270 1.25 25.31 -4.56
N MET A 271 2.44 25.03 -4.02
CA MET A 271 3.31 23.92 -4.40
C MET A 271 2.74 22.58 -3.91
N HIS A 272 1.58 22.19 -4.44
CA HIS A 272 0.94 20.93 -4.10
C HIS A 272 1.80 19.74 -4.51
N GLY A 273 1.74 18.68 -3.72
CA GLY A 273 2.46 17.43 -3.99
C GLY A 273 1.53 16.24 -4.17
N GLU A 274 2.16 15.12 -4.51
CA GLU A 274 1.57 13.79 -4.60
C GLU A 274 2.21 12.86 -3.59
N LEU A 275 1.45 11.85 -3.16
CA LEU A 275 1.91 10.79 -2.27
C LEU A 275 2.22 9.54 -3.10
N ILE A 276 3.39 8.97 -2.85
CA ILE A 276 3.89 7.76 -3.51
C ILE A 276 3.77 6.59 -2.54
N ASN A 277 3.40 5.41 -3.07
CA ASN A 277 3.17 4.17 -2.31
C ASN A 277 2.11 4.26 -1.20
N VAL A 278 1.23 5.26 -1.25
CA VAL A 278 0.02 5.40 -0.40
C VAL A 278 0.36 5.25 1.09
N PRO A 279 0.99 6.25 1.73
CA PRO A 279 1.23 6.23 3.16
C PRO A 279 -0.09 6.27 3.94
N THR A 280 -0.04 5.86 5.21
CA THR A 280 -1.24 5.85 6.06
C THR A 280 -1.63 7.28 6.46
N ARG A 281 -2.81 7.73 6.02
CA ARG A 281 -3.39 9.05 6.39
C ARG A 281 -4.43 8.93 7.49
N ALA A 282 -5.06 10.05 7.86
CA ALA A 282 -5.99 10.14 8.99
C ALA A 282 -5.34 9.69 10.32
N MET A 283 -4.08 10.07 10.50
CA MET A 283 -3.32 9.75 11.71
C MET A 283 -3.39 10.93 12.68
N ARG A 284 -3.42 10.63 13.98
CA ARG A 284 -3.46 11.67 15.01
C ARG A 284 -2.26 12.60 14.86
N GLY A 285 -2.53 13.91 14.83
CA GLY A 285 -1.53 14.95 14.89
C GLY A 285 -0.96 15.13 16.30
N SER A 286 0.06 15.99 16.40
CA SER A 286 0.65 16.42 17.67
C SER A 286 -0.34 17.14 18.59
N ASN A 287 -1.42 17.70 18.03
CA ASN A 287 -2.47 18.45 18.72
C ASN A 287 -3.72 17.61 19.08
N TRP A 288 -3.74 16.30 18.79
CA TRP A 288 -4.93 15.47 19.00
C TRP A 288 -5.37 15.44 20.46
N SER A 289 -6.61 15.84 20.71
CA SER A 289 -7.16 16.06 22.05
C SER A 289 -7.88 14.84 22.63
N GLY A 290 -8.24 13.89 21.77
CA GLY A 290 -9.05 12.72 22.14
C GLY A 290 -10.54 13.00 22.31
N LYS A 291 -11.02 14.20 21.97
CA LYS A 291 -12.44 14.56 22.05
C LYS A 291 -13.25 14.09 20.85
N GLU A 292 -12.65 14.10 19.67
CA GLU A 292 -13.27 13.66 18.42
C GLU A 292 -12.47 12.48 17.83
N MET A 293 -13.16 11.37 17.61
CA MET A 293 -12.57 10.10 17.15
C MET A 293 -12.66 9.93 15.63
N ALA A 294 -13.54 10.70 14.98
CA ALA A 294 -13.73 10.69 13.53
C ALA A 294 -12.99 11.86 12.89
N TRP A 295 -11.94 11.57 12.10
CA TRP A 295 -11.14 12.61 11.45
C TRP A 295 -11.97 13.55 10.57
N LYS A 296 -13.10 13.09 10.01
CA LYS A 296 -14.00 13.93 9.20
C LYS A 296 -14.60 15.10 9.97
N HIS A 297 -14.68 15.02 11.29
CA HIS A 297 -15.32 16.04 12.14
C HIS A 297 -14.32 17.01 12.77
N ALA A 298 -13.05 16.61 12.88
CA ALA A 298 -11.96 17.44 13.40
C ALA A 298 -10.66 17.22 12.59
N PRO A 299 -10.67 17.43 11.27
CA PRO A 299 -9.54 17.08 10.40
C PRO A 299 -8.22 17.73 10.84
N GLU A 300 -8.28 18.91 11.44
CA GLU A 300 -7.15 19.64 12.00
C GLU A 300 -6.40 18.90 13.13
N GLU A 301 -7.05 17.93 13.80
CA GLU A 301 -6.42 17.05 14.80
C GLU A 301 -5.82 15.77 14.17
N TYR A 302 -5.99 15.58 12.86
CA TYR A 302 -5.54 14.42 12.09
C TYR A 302 -4.61 14.82 10.93
N GLY A 303 -3.83 15.87 11.14
CA GLY A 303 -2.87 16.44 10.18
C GLY A 303 -1.57 15.65 10.04
N ALA A 304 -1.50 14.40 10.51
CA ALA A 304 -0.33 13.56 10.36
C ALA A 304 -0.51 12.52 9.25
N ILE A 305 0.60 12.24 8.55
CA ILE A 305 0.74 11.09 7.65
C ILE A 305 1.84 10.19 8.24
N HIS A 306 1.57 8.89 8.34
CA HIS A 306 2.55 7.89 8.79
C HIS A 306 3.18 7.23 7.58
N PHE A 307 4.49 7.44 7.44
CA PHE A 307 5.33 6.92 6.37
C PHE A 307 6.12 5.70 6.86
N HIS A 308 6.33 4.74 5.96
CA HIS A 308 7.09 3.53 6.22
C HIS A 308 7.99 3.22 5.03
N GLU A 309 9.15 2.65 5.31
CA GLU A 309 10.11 2.22 4.28
C GLU A 309 9.66 0.98 3.48
N ASP A 310 8.66 0.24 3.97
CA ASP A 310 8.16 -1.00 3.39
C ASP A 310 6.74 -0.88 2.81
N ASP A 311 6.19 0.34 2.75
CA ASP A 311 4.95 0.62 2.04
C ASP A 311 5.09 0.34 0.54
N ILE A 312 4.03 -0.20 -0.08
CA ILE A 312 3.98 -0.44 -1.53
C ILE A 312 2.54 -0.42 -2.03
N TYR A 313 2.32 0.34 -3.10
CA TYR A 313 1.05 0.34 -3.83
C TYR A 313 1.16 -0.41 -5.16
N ASP A 314 2.07 0.01 -6.04
CA ASP A 314 2.29 -0.59 -7.35
C ASP A 314 3.80 -0.81 -7.53
N CYS A 315 4.19 -1.95 -8.11
CA CYS A 315 5.58 -2.13 -8.54
C CYS A 315 5.96 -1.22 -9.72
N GLU A 316 4.96 -0.64 -10.41
CA GLU A 316 5.11 0.25 -11.57
C GLU A 316 5.92 -0.39 -12.70
N TRP A 317 5.85 -1.72 -12.82
CA TRP A 317 6.50 -2.43 -13.89
C TRP A 317 5.84 -2.08 -15.23
N GLU A 318 6.65 -1.91 -16.25
CA GLU A 318 6.18 -1.80 -17.62
C GLU A 318 5.46 -3.09 -18.03
N THR A 319 4.35 -2.94 -18.75
CA THR A 319 3.59 -4.05 -19.31
C THR A 319 4.40 -4.72 -20.41
N ASP A 320 4.60 -6.04 -20.29
CA ASP A 320 5.32 -6.80 -21.31
C ASP A 320 4.34 -7.34 -22.37
N PHE A 321 3.12 -7.71 -21.96
CA PHE A 321 2.10 -8.20 -22.88
C PHE A 321 0.68 -8.00 -22.37
N GLU A 322 -0.28 -8.13 -23.29
CA GLU A 322 -1.69 -7.97 -23.05
C GLU A 322 -2.48 -9.16 -23.58
N PHE A 323 -3.64 -9.43 -22.97
CA PHE A 323 -4.62 -10.38 -23.49
C PHE A 323 -5.98 -9.70 -23.63
N GLN A 324 -6.48 -9.66 -24.86
CA GLN A 324 -7.85 -9.23 -25.13
C GLN A 324 -8.78 -10.43 -25.03
N VAL A 325 -9.71 -10.39 -24.08
CA VAL A 325 -10.66 -11.49 -23.87
C VAL A 325 -11.60 -11.59 -25.07
N PRO A 326 -11.65 -12.73 -25.79
CA PRO A 326 -12.56 -12.91 -26.92
C PRO A 326 -14.03 -12.74 -26.53
N ASN A 327 -14.87 -12.42 -27.51
CA ASN A 327 -16.31 -12.50 -27.31
C ASN A 327 -16.71 -13.96 -27.05
N ASP A 328 -17.65 -14.17 -26.12
CA ASP A 328 -18.16 -15.49 -25.73
C ASP A 328 -17.12 -16.43 -25.08
N PHE A 329 -15.96 -15.90 -24.66
CA PHE A 329 -14.97 -16.68 -23.91
C PHE A 329 -15.60 -17.27 -22.65
N ARG A 330 -15.26 -18.52 -22.28
CA ARG A 330 -15.92 -19.16 -21.14
C ARG A 330 -15.58 -18.42 -19.85
N SER A 331 -16.59 -18.11 -19.04
CA SER A 331 -16.37 -17.60 -17.70
C SER A 331 -15.76 -18.69 -16.81
N ALA A 332 -14.55 -18.45 -16.32
CA ALA A 332 -13.77 -19.40 -15.53
C ALA A 332 -12.53 -18.72 -14.94
N MET A 333 -11.75 -19.51 -14.19
CA MET A 333 -10.39 -19.16 -13.79
C MET A 333 -9.38 -19.55 -14.88
N TYR A 334 -8.43 -18.66 -15.14
CA TYR A 334 -7.34 -18.82 -16.09
C TYR A 334 -6.01 -18.44 -15.46
N SER A 335 -4.92 -18.76 -16.14
CA SER A 335 -3.60 -18.23 -15.81
C SER A 335 -2.76 -18.04 -17.06
N MET A 336 -1.94 -16.99 -17.06
CA MET A 336 -0.78 -16.91 -17.94
C MET A 336 0.36 -17.67 -17.28
N ARG A 337 0.68 -18.85 -17.82
CA ARG A 337 1.85 -19.62 -17.40
C ARG A 337 3.07 -19.11 -18.12
N ILE A 338 4.06 -18.72 -17.34
CA ILE A 338 5.35 -18.21 -17.77
C ILE A 338 6.38 -19.28 -17.46
N GLU A 339 7.18 -19.66 -18.46
CA GLU A 339 8.21 -20.69 -18.35
C GLU A 339 9.51 -20.14 -18.94
N CYS A 340 10.62 -20.28 -18.21
CA CYS A 340 11.95 -19.94 -18.70
C CYS A 340 12.96 -20.89 -18.06
N GLN A 341 13.68 -21.65 -18.90
CA GLN A 341 14.58 -22.72 -18.44
C GLN A 341 13.82 -23.71 -17.52
N ASP A 342 14.31 -23.94 -16.30
CA ASP A 342 13.68 -24.81 -15.29
C ASP A 342 12.74 -24.06 -14.34
N GLU A 343 12.55 -22.75 -14.54
CA GLU A 343 11.71 -21.89 -13.70
C GLU A 343 10.35 -21.63 -14.36
N PHE A 344 9.31 -21.52 -13.52
CA PHE A 344 7.98 -21.16 -13.98
C PHE A 344 7.24 -20.28 -12.98
N GLU A 345 6.26 -19.54 -13.50
CA GLU A 345 5.34 -18.68 -12.77
C GLU A 345 3.94 -18.78 -13.38
N ASP A 346 2.91 -18.70 -12.55
CA ASP A 346 1.51 -18.69 -12.99
C ASP A 346 0.92 -17.33 -12.57
N ILE A 347 0.47 -16.48 -13.51
CA ILE A 347 -0.25 -15.25 -13.16
C ILE A 347 -1.75 -15.54 -13.34
N PRO A 348 -2.51 -15.82 -12.25
CA PRO A 348 -3.92 -16.17 -12.37
C PRO A 348 -4.80 -14.93 -12.60
N PHE A 349 -5.90 -15.14 -13.30
CA PHE A 349 -6.97 -14.18 -13.49
C PHE A 349 -8.31 -14.90 -13.74
N TYR A 350 -9.40 -14.16 -13.71
CA TYR A 350 -10.75 -14.66 -13.92
C TYR A 350 -11.38 -13.92 -15.09
N VAL A 351 -12.12 -14.66 -15.92
CA VAL A 351 -12.92 -14.06 -16.98
C VAL A 351 -14.38 -14.11 -16.57
N ARG A 352 -15.04 -12.94 -16.57
CA ARG A 352 -16.48 -12.84 -16.31
C ARG A 352 -17.27 -12.58 -17.59
N PRO A 353 -18.56 -12.97 -17.65
CA PRO A 353 -19.41 -12.60 -18.76
C PRO A 353 -19.73 -11.10 -18.75
N LYS A 354 -20.31 -10.62 -19.85
CA LYS A 354 -20.92 -9.28 -19.89
C LYS A 354 -22.09 -9.20 -18.92
N THR A 355 -22.18 -8.08 -18.21
CA THR A 355 -23.30 -7.77 -17.31
C THR A 355 -24.65 -7.92 -18.01
N GLY A 356 -25.59 -8.60 -17.35
CA GLY A 356 -26.90 -8.90 -17.91
C GLY A 356 -26.92 -10.02 -18.97
N LYS A 357 -25.77 -10.61 -19.32
CA LYS A 357 -25.65 -11.70 -20.30
C LYS A 357 -24.91 -12.90 -19.71
N PRO A 358 -25.48 -13.55 -18.67
CA PRO A 358 -24.83 -14.68 -18.03
C PRO A 358 -24.72 -15.88 -19.00
N GLN A 359 -23.64 -16.64 -18.89
CA GLN A 359 -23.48 -17.92 -19.58
C GLN A 359 -24.04 -19.09 -18.75
N SER A 360 -24.25 -18.90 -17.44
CA SER A 360 -24.87 -19.89 -16.53
C SER A 360 -25.97 -19.30 -15.62
N LYS A 361 -26.73 -20.18 -14.96
CA LYS A 361 -27.64 -19.81 -13.86
C LYS A 361 -26.96 -19.74 -12.49
N ILE A 362 -25.76 -20.31 -12.38
CA ILE A 362 -24.92 -20.31 -11.17
C ILE A 362 -23.86 -19.22 -11.35
N CYS A 363 -23.72 -18.36 -10.34
CA CYS A 363 -22.61 -17.43 -10.23
C CYS A 363 -21.78 -17.76 -8.98
N VAL A 364 -20.46 -17.74 -9.11
CA VAL A 364 -19.53 -17.90 -7.99
C VAL A 364 -18.80 -16.57 -7.77
N ILE A 365 -18.91 -16.04 -6.54
CA ILE A 365 -18.24 -14.82 -6.12
C ILE A 365 -16.78 -15.12 -5.80
N ILE A 366 -15.86 -14.54 -6.56
CA ILE A 366 -14.42 -14.60 -6.32
C ILE A 366 -14.05 -13.54 -5.26
N PRO A 367 -13.48 -13.93 -4.10
CA PRO A 367 -13.24 -13.02 -3.00
C PRO A 367 -11.92 -12.25 -3.19
N THR A 368 -11.83 -11.44 -4.24
CA THR A 368 -10.62 -10.68 -4.58
C THR A 368 -10.22 -9.70 -3.48
N PHE A 369 -11.16 -9.16 -2.70
CA PHE A 369 -10.80 -8.35 -1.53
C PHE A 369 -10.07 -9.15 -0.47
N THR A 370 -10.50 -10.39 -0.24
CA THR A 370 -9.81 -11.29 0.70
C THR A 370 -8.41 -11.63 0.18
N TYR A 371 -8.29 -11.95 -1.12
CA TYR A 371 -7.00 -12.22 -1.73
C TYR A 371 -6.01 -11.05 -1.59
N THR A 372 -6.48 -9.81 -1.78
CA THR A 372 -5.66 -8.59 -1.62
C THR A 372 -5.25 -8.37 -0.17
N VAL A 373 -6.17 -8.54 0.78
CA VAL A 373 -5.86 -8.38 2.21
C VAL A 373 -4.82 -9.41 2.68
N TYR A 374 -4.91 -10.65 2.22
CA TYR A 374 -3.94 -11.71 2.50
C TYR A 374 -2.74 -11.73 1.55
N ASN A 375 -2.63 -10.77 0.64
CA ASN A 375 -1.58 -10.75 -0.38
C ASN A 375 -0.20 -10.76 0.29
N ASN A 376 0.63 -11.75 -0.04
CA ASN A 376 1.96 -11.94 0.54
C ASN A 376 1.97 -12.14 2.07
N GLN A 377 0.97 -12.86 2.61
CA GLN A 377 0.95 -13.26 4.01
C GLN A 377 2.20 -14.08 4.42
N ALA A 378 3.04 -13.55 5.31
CA ALA A 378 4.10 -14.30 6.01
C ALA A 378 3.84 -14.29 7.52
N ARG A 379 4.06 -15.40 8.25
CA ARG A 379 4.02 -15.52 9.74
C ARG A 379 4.81 -16.76 10.19
N GLY A 380 5.93 -17.04 9.52
CA GLY A 380 6.88 -18.10 9.86
C GLY A 380 6.34 -19.51 9.65
N THR A 381 5.69 -19.79 8.51
CA THR A 381 5.17 -21.13 8.20
C THR A 381 6.12 -21.96 7.33
N ALA A 382 7.06 -21.32 6.63
CA ALA A 382 8.12 -21.99 5.87
C ALA A 382 9.25 -22.49 6.80
N GLY A 383 9.36 -23.81 6.95
CA GLY A 383 10.43 -24.50 7.67
C GLY A 383 10.74 -25.86 7.04
N PRO A 384 11.65 -26.67 7.62
CA PRO A 384 12.13 -27.90 6.98
C PRO A 384 11.04 -28.88 6.53
N ASP A 385 9.98 -29.02 7.33
CA ASP A 385 8.85 -29.90 6.99
C ASP A 385 7.99 -29.33 5.84
N TYR A 386 7.82 -28.00 5.79
CA TYR A 386 7.17 -27.31 4.67
C TYR A 386 7.97 -27.52 3.38
N ASP A 387 9.30 -27.33 3.43
CA ASP A 387 10.19 -27.50 2.28
C ASP A 387 10.17 -28.93 1.74
N ALA A 388 10.21 -29.92 2.65
CA ALA A 388 10.11 -31.33 2.30
C ALA A 388 8.78 -31.64 1.59
N LEU A 389 7.67 -31.07 2.07
CA LEU A 389 6.37 -31.25 1.43
C LEU A 389 6.29 -30.53 0.09
N VAL A 390 6.69 -29.26 -0.01
CA VAL A 390 6.73 -28.50 -1.27
C VAL A 390 7.53 -29.26 -2.33
N LYS A 391 8.72 -29.77 -1.96
CA LYS A 391 9.55 -30.58 -2.86
C LYS A 391 8.86 -31.87 -3.28
N LYS A 392 8.23 -32.59 -2.34
CA LYS A 392 7.47 -33.81 -2.64
C LYS A 392 6.29 -33.55 -3.59
N MET A 393 5.68 -32.39 -3.48
CA MET A 393 4.52 -31.98 -4.28
C MET A 393 4.90 -31.36 -5.63
N GLY A 394 6.20 -31.20 -5.93
CA GLY A 394 6.66 -30.53 -7.15
C GLY A 394 6.25 -29.05 -7.20
N ASN A 395 6.13 -28.41 -6.04
CA ASN A 395 5.63 -27.06 -5.89
C ASN A 395 6.77 -26.04 -5.74
N ARG A 396 6.45 -24.75 -5.88
CA ARG A 396 7.41 -23.65 -5.80
C ARG A 396 7.92 -23.49 -4.37
N ARG A 397 9.24 -23.31 -4.22
CA ARG A 397 9.91 -23.04 -2.94
C ARG A 397 9.78 -21.59 -2.47
N TRP A 398 9.30 -20.69 -3.33
CA TRP A 398 9.23 -19.26 -3.06
C TRP A 398 7.99 -18.95 -2.22
N THR A 399 8.21 -18.46 -1.01
CA THR A 399 7.14 -18.05 -0.09
C THR A 399 7.39 -16.65 0.44
N PRO A 400 6.36 -15.95 0.93
CA PRO A 400 6.52 -14.66 1.59
C PRO A 400 7.41 -14.68 2.85
N ASP A 401 7.60 -15.85 3.49
CA ASP A 401 8.54 -15.99 4.62
C ASP A 401 10.01 -15.88 4.18
N ILE A 402 10.30 -16.10 2.89
CA ILE A 402 11.66 -16.04 2.30
C ILE A 402 11.81 -14.82 1.38
N ILE A 403 10.74 -14.45 0.66
CA ILE A 403 10.71 -13.38 -0.33
C ILE A 403 9.73 -12.30 0.13
N ASN A 404 10.25 -11.24 0.74
CA ASN A 404 9.48 -10.11 1.25
C ASN A 404 9.62 -8.84 0.40
N GLU A 405 10.35 -8.90 -0.72
CA GLU A 405 10.62 -7.74 -1.60
C GLU A 405 9.36 -7.14 -2.25
N PHE A 406 8.24 -7.86 -2.24
CA PHE A 406 6.93 -7.40 -2.73
C PHE A 406 6.02 -6.87 -1.61
N GLY A 407 6.57 -6.60 -0.43
CA GLY A 407 5.83 -6.20 0.78
C GLY A 407 4.96 -7.33 1.35
N LEU A 408 4.37 -7.07 2.52
CA LEU A 408 3.60 -8.06 3.28
C LEU A 408 2.08 -7.76 3.26
N SER A 409 1.31 -8.68 3.84
CA SER A 409 -0.14 -8.58 4.01
C SER A 409 -0.55 -7.73 5.22
N THR A 410 -1.82 -7.35 5.30
CA THR A 410 -2.40 -6.57 6.42
C THR A 410 -2.55 -7.36 7.73
N TYR A 411 -1.99 -8.56 7.78
CA TYR A 411 -1.87 -9.37 8.99
C TYR A 411 -0.49 -9.27 9.63
N ASN A 412 0.41 -8.50 9.03
CA ASN A 412 1.75 -8.23 9.54
C ASN A 412 1.87 -6.81 10.06
N ASN A 413 3.05 -6.52 10.59
CA ASN A 413 3.45 -5.18 10.98
C ASN A 413 4.46 -4.66 9.95
N HIS A 414 4.50 -3.33 9.80
CA HIS A 414 5.61 -2.63 9.17
C HIS A 414 6.90 -2.89 9.95
N THR A 415 8.05 -2.56 9.36
CA THR A 415 9.35 -2.67 10.03
C THR A 415 9.42 -1.91 11.36
N ASP A 416 8.63 -0.83 11.51
CA ASP A 416 8.52 -0.04 12.73
C ASP A 416 7.58 -0.59 13.81
N GLY A 417 6.99 -1.77 13.55
CA GLY A 417 6.09 -2.48 14.45
C GLY A 417 4.64 -2.00 14.43
N SER A 418 4.30 -0.95 13.68
CA SER A 418 2.91 -0.56 13.44
C SER A 418 2.20 -1.56 12.52
N GLY A 419 0.88 -1.64 12.60
CA GLY A 419 0.10 -2.60 11.82
C GLY A 419 -0.06 -2.19 10.36
N ILE A 420 0.19 -3.11 9.43
CA ILE A 420 -0.05 -2.87 8.00
C ILE A 420 -1.55 -2.79 7.75
N CYS A 421 -2.05 -1.60 7.46
CA CYS A 421 -3.47 -1.35 7.21
C CYS A 421 -3.84 -1.26 5.73
N LEU A 422 -2.84 -1.18 4.84
CA LEU A 422 -3.01 -1.04 3.39
C LEU A 422 -2.44 -2.25 2.65
N SER A 423 -3.10 -2.69 1.58
CA SER A 423 -2.57 -3.71 0.69
C SER A 423 -3.10 -3.52 -0.72
N SER A 424 -2.25 -3.80 -1.70
CA SER A 424 -2.55 -3.71 -3.12
C SER A 424 -2.38 -5.03 -3.85
N ARG A 425 -3.14 -5.21 -4.93
CA ARG A 425 -2.97 -6.29 -5.92
C ARG A 425 -1.99 -5.96 -7.05
N LEU A 426 -1.56 -4.70 -7.19
CA LEU A 426 -0.64 -4.24 -8.27
C LEU A 426 0.83 -4.58 -7.97
N ARG A 427 1.07 -5.80 -7.52
CA ARG A 427 2.38 -6.34 -7.17
C ARG A 427 2.32 -7.86 -7.27
N PRO A 428 3.45 -8.56 -7.49
CA PRO A 428 3.46 -10.01 -7.47
C PRO A 428 2.86 -10.58 -6.18
N SER A 429 1.89 -11.48 -6.35
CA SER A 429 1.16 -12.12 -5.26
C SER A 429 1.56 -13.58 -5.12
N LEU A 430 2.56 -13.85 -4.28
CA LEU A 430 3.11 -15.19 -4.11
C LEU A 430 2.09 -16.17 -3.50
N THR A 431 1.16 -15.64 -2.70
CA THR A 431 0.09 -16.40 -2.06
C THR A 431 -1.09 -16.70 -2.97
N MET A 432 -1.25 -15.95 -4.07
CA MET A 432 -2.33 -16.12 -5.04
C MET A 432 -1.76 -16.78 -6.30
N ARG A 433 -1.28 -18.01 -6.11
CA ARG A 433 -0.74 -18.87 -7.16
C ARG A 433 -1.39 -20.25 -7.10
N PRO A 434 -1.66 -20.88 -8.25
CA PRO A 434 -1.93 -22.31 -8.27
C PRO A 434 -0.81 -23.07 -7.55
N ARG A 435 -1.17 -24.19 -6.93
CA ARG A 435 -0.27 -25.03 -6.13
C ARG A 435 0.22 -24.39 -4.83
N TYR A 436 0.10 -23.08 -4.58
CA TYR A 436 0.63 -22.45 -3.37
C TYR A 436 0.05 -23.05 -2.08
N MET A 437 0.93 -23.57 -1.23
CA MET A 437 0.53 -24.14 0.04
C MET A 437 0.68 -23.11 1.15
N THR A 438 -0.43 -22.79 1.82
CA THR A 438 -0.45 -21.71 2.82
C THR A 438 -0.13 -22.20 4.24
N ILE A 439 -0.58 -23.40 4.61
CA ILE A 439 -0.49 -23.91 5.98
C ILE A 439 0.08 -25.33 5.98
N PHE A 440 1.24 -25.52 6.61
CA PHE A 440 1.73 -26.84 6.99
C PHE A 440 1.23 -27.21 8.39
N ARG A 441 0.09 -27.90 8.48
CA ARG A 441 -0.47 -28.41 9.75
C ARG A 441 -0.98 -29.84 9.56
N PRO A 442 -0.73 -30.76 10.50
CA PRO A 442 -1.16 -32.15 10.39
C PRO A 442 -2.69 -32.35 10.39
N TYR A 443 -3.47 -31.35 10.84
CA TYR A 443 -4.94 -31.38 10.77
C TYR A 443 -5.53 -30.77 9.49
N ALA A 444 -4.72 -30.10 8.66
CA ALA A 444 -5.17 -29.52 7.40
C ALA A 444 -4.86 -30.49 6.26
N VAL A 445 -5.86 -31.28 5.84
CA VAL A 445 -5.69 -32.39 4.87
C VAL A 445 -5.02 -31.95 3.56
N SER A 446 -5.38 -30.78 3.01
CA SER A 446 -4.70 -30.18 1.85
C SER A 446 -3.68 -29.10 2.21
N GLY A 447 -3.80 -28.43 3.36
CA GLY A 447 -2.97 -27.27 3.72
C GLY A 447 -3.21 -26.02 2.86
N MET A 448 -4.21 -26.04 1.97
CA MET A 448 -4.54 -24.96 1.04
C MET A 448 -5.44 -23.90 1.68
N ARG A 449 -5.31 -22.64 1.23
CA ARG A 449 -6.15 -21.53 1.65
C ARG A 449 -6.32 -20.52 0.50
N HIS A 450 -7.44 -19.80 0.46
CA HIS A 450 -7.76 -18.81 -0.57
C HIS A 450 -7.73 -19.44 -1.98
N LEU A 451 -7.06 -18.83 -2.96
CA LEU A 451 -7.14 -19.22 -4.37
C LEU A 451 -7.03 -20.74 -4.62
N PRO A 452 -6.03 -21.49 -4.10
CA PRO A 452 -5.99 -22.94 -4.30
C PRO A 452 -7.16 -23.69 -3.67
N ALA A 453 -7.59 -23.31 -2.46
CA ALA A 453 -8.74 -23.92 -1.80
C ALA A 453 -10.07 -23.58 -2.50
N ASP A 454 -10.19 -22.38 -3.05
CA ASP A 454 -11.38 -21.90 -3.75
C ASP A 454 -11.62 -22.68 -5.05
N THR A 455 -10.56 -23.19 -5.69
CA THR A 455 -10.70 -24.10 -6.83
C THR A 455 -11.34 -25.45 -6.47
N HIS A 456 -11.42 -25.84 -5.19
CA HIS A 456 -12.16 -27.05 -4.79
C HIS A 456 -13.64 -26.94 -5.15
N LEU A 457 -14.24 -25.74 -5.00
CA LEU A 457 -15.63 -25.50 -5.39
C LEU A 457 -15.79 -25.58 -6.91
N LEU A 458 -14.85 -25.00 -7.67
CA LEU A 458 -14.87 -25.04 -9.14
C LEU A 458 -14.77 -26.49 -9.65
N ALA A 459 -13.81 -27.25 -9.13
CA ALA A 459 -13.64 -28.65 -9.47
C ALA A 459 -14.86 -29.50 -9.12
N TRP A 460 -15.52 -29.22 -7.98
CA TRP A 460 -16.73 -29.90 -7.58
C TRP A 460 -17.92 -29.59 -8.50
N LEU A 461 -18.11 -28.32 -8.89
CA LEU A 461 -19.14 -27.92 -9.85
C LEU A 461 -18.93 -28.58 -11.22
N GLU A 462 -17.70 -28.58 -11.74
CA GLU A 462 -17.39 -29.24 -13.02
C GLU A 462 -17.56 -30.76 -12.94
N HIS A 463 -17.17 -31.39 -11.83
CA HIS A 463 -17.38 -32.82 -11.62
C HIS A 463 -18.86 -33.21 -11.64
N LEU A 464 -19.73 -32.36 -11.12
CA LEU A 464 -21.19 -32.55 -11.15
C LEU A 464 -21.84 -32.18 -12.49
N GLY A 465 -21.08 -31.64 -13.44
CA GLY A 465 -21.60 -31.18 -14.73
C GLY A 465 -22.42 -29.90 -14.64
N HIS A 466 -22.12 -29.03 -13.67
CA HIS A 466 -22.74 -27.72 -13.52
C HIS A 466 -21.88 -26.62 -14.13
N ASP A 467 -22.43 -25.92 -15.13
CA ASP A 467 -21.85 -24.67 -15.62
C ASP A 467 -21.97 -23.57 -14.57
N TYR A 468 -21.03 -22.63 -14.55
CA TYR A 468 -21.03 -21.48 -13.67
C TYR A 468 -20.38 -20.28 -14.36
N ASP A 469 -20.78 -19.09 -13.95
CA ASP A 469 -20.05 -17.86 -14.21
C ASP A 469 -19.27 -17.47 -12.94
N VAL A 470 -18.17 -16.74 -13.13
CA VAL A 470 -17.41 -16.12 -12.04
C VAL A 470 -17.56 -14.60 -12.10
N VAL A 471 -17.72 -14.00 -10.92
CA VAL A 471 -17.79 -12.55 -10.73
C VAL A 471 -16.96 -12.21 -9.50
N SER A 472 -16.14 -11.16 -9.51
CA SER A 472 -15.40 -10.76 -8.32
C SER A 472 -16.22 -9.87 -7.39
N ASP A 473 -15.87 -9.84 -6.10
CA ASP A 473 -16.37 -8.83 -5.18
C ASP A 473 -16.01 -7.38 -5.60
N GLU A 474 -14.91 -7.16 -6.33
CA GLU A 474 -14.60 -5.88 -7.00
C GLU A 474 -15.65 -5.53 -8.08
N ASP A 475 -16.07 -6.50 -8.90
CA ASP A 475 -17.14 -6.26 -9.88
C ASP A 475 -18.50 -5.97 -9.21
N ILE A 476 -18.81 -6.65 -8.10
CA ILE A 476 -20.03 -6.39 -7.32
C ILE A 476 -19.98 -5.00 -6.67
N HIS A 477 -18.81 -4.56 -6.22
CA HIS A 477 -18.64 -3.22 -5.67
C HIS A 477 -19.00 -2.14 -6.69
N GLU A 478 -18.52 -2.30 -7.93
CA GLU A 478 -18.71 -1.34 -9.02
C GLU A 478 -20.10 -1.40 -9.65
N GLU A 479 -20.67 -2.60 -9.84
CA GLU A 479 -21.91 -2.79 -10.59
C GLU A 479 -23.14 -3.06 -9.70
N GLY A 480 -22.94 -3.23 -8.40
CA GLY A 480 -23.99 -3.44 -7.42
C GLY A 480 -24.81 -4.71 -7.69
N ILE A 481 -26.11 -4.66 -7.42
CA ILE A 481 -27.01 -5.80 -7.62
C ILE A 481 -27.16 -6.21 -9.10
N GLU A 482 -26.96 -5.30 -10.05
CA GLU A 482 -27.25 -5.57 -11.46
C GLU A 482 -26.39 -6.69 -12.04
N ILE A 483 -25.16 -6.87 -11.55
CA ILE A 483 -24.33 -8.00 -11.96
C ILE A 483 -24.84 -9.33 -11.40
N LEU A 484 -25.54 -9.33 -10.26
CA LEU A 484 -26.05 -10.54 -9.59
C LEU A 484 -27.46 -10.93 -10.03
N ARG A 485 -28.28 -9.94 -10.40
CA ARG A 485 -29.71 -10.09 -10.75
C ARG A 485 -30.01 -11.19 -11.79
N PRO A 486 -29.18 -11.44 -12.81
CA PRO A 486 -29.45 -12.47 -13.82
C PRO A 486 -29.34 -13.92 -13.31
N TYR A 487 -28.68 -14.14 -12.16
CA TYR A 487 -28.35 -15.47 -11.66
C TYR A 487 -29.43 -16.05 -10.75
N SER A 488 -29.72 -17.34 -10.92
CA SER A 488 -30.69 -18.05 -10.08
C SER A 488 -30.14 -18.43 -8.71
N VAL A 489 -28.83 -18.69 -8.65
CA VAL A 489 -28.10 -18.95 -7.42
C VAL A 489 -26.73 -18.27 -7.48
N VAL A 490 -26.34 -17.65 -6.37
CA VAL A 490 -25.03 -17.06 -6.16
C VAL A 490 -24.35 -17.83 -5.04
N MET A 491 -23.10 -18.23 -5.25
CA MET A 491 -22.30 -18.98 -4.30
C MET A 491 -21.09 -18.14 -3.89
N THR A 492 -20.74 -18.20 -2.62
CA THR A 492 -19.43 -17.69 -2.16
C THR A 492 -18.36 -18.78 -2.30
N MET A 493 -17.10 -18.37 -2.25
CA MET A 493 -15.96 -19.27 -2.11
C MET A 493 -15.68 -19.66 -0.65
N SER A 494 -14.52 -20.27 -0.35
CA SER A 494 -14.22 -20.87 0.96
C SER A 494 -14.03 -19.83 2.09
N HIS A 495 -13.66 -18.60 1.77
CA HIS A 495 -13.33 -17.58 2.77
C HIS A 495 -13.60 -16.13 2.29
N PRO A 496 -14.86 -15.71 2.14
CA PRO A 496 -15.22 -14.35 1.70
C PRO A 496 -15.20 -13.36 2.88
N GLU A 497 -14.03 -13.13 3.49
CA GLU A 497 -13.91 -12.44 4.79
C GLU A 497 -14.13 -10.91 4.71
N TYR A 498 -13.73 -10.28 3.60
CA TYR A 498 -13.64 -8.82 3.47
C TYR A 498 -14.63 -8.26 2.47
N HIS A 499 -15.35 -7.21 2.87
CA HIS A 499 -16.41 -6.62 2.06
C HIS A 499 -16.49 -5.10 2.23
N THR A 500 -16.90 -4.42 1.17
CA THR A 500 -17.35 -3.02 1.21
C THR A 500 -18.84 -2.95 1.50
N ALA A 501 -19.37 -1.75 1.83
CA ALA A 501 -20.80 -1.53 1.97
C ALA A 501 -21.58 -1.96 0.72
N ASN A 502 -21.14 -1.51 -0.46
CA ASN A 502 -21.77 -1.86 -1.75
C ASN A 502 -21.89 -3.38 -1.97
N THR A 503 -20.83 -4.15 -1.68
CA THR A 503 -20.90 -5.61 -1.85
C THR A 503 -21.89 -6.27 -0.91
N LEU A 504 -21.93 -5.85 0.36
CA LEU A 504 -22.91 -6.36 1.31
C LEU A 504 -24.34 -5.97 0.93
N ASP A 505 -24.55 -4.73 0.46
CA ASP A 505 -25.87 -4.26 0.05
C ASP A 505 -26.37 -5.01 -1.18
N ALA A 506 -25.52 -5.22 -2.19
CA ALA A 506 -25.87 -5.99 -3.38
C ALA A 506 -26.22 -7.44 -3.04
N ILE A 507 -25.42 -8.11 -2.20
CA ILE A 507 -25.65 -9.51 -1.79
C ILE A 507 -26.91 -9.60 -0.92
N TYR A 508 -27.12 -8.65 -0.01
CA TYR A 508 -28.30 -8.58 0.83
C TYR A 508 -29.56 -8.38 -0.02
N GLU A 509 -29.57 -7.38 -0.91
CA GLU A 509 -30.71 -7.11 -1.79
C GLU A 509 -30.98 -8.29 -2.72
N TYR A 510 -29.95 -8.94 -3.29
CA TYR A 510 -30.10 -10.17 -4.08
C TYR A 510 -30.85 -11.24 -3.29
N SER A 511 -30.44 -11.51 -2.04
CA SER A 511 -31.10 -12.51 -1.18
C SER A 511 -32.55 -12.14 -0.81
N ARG A 512 -32.88 -10.84 -0.81
CA ARG A 512 -34.22 -10.34 -0.45
C ARG A 512 -35.18 -10.25 -1.63
N THR A 513 -34.66 -10.23 -2.85
CA THR A 513 -35.46 -10.05 -4.09
C THR A 513 -35.66 -11.36 -4.85
N GLY A 514 -35.50 -12.50 -4.18
CA GLY A 514 -35.75 -13.84 -4.72
C GLY A 514 -34.50 -14.60 -5.18
N GLY A 515 -33.32 -13.99 -5.04
CA GLY A 515 -32.03 -14.65 -5.23
C GLY A 515 -31.76 -15.73 -4.19
N ARG A 516 -30.98 -16.75 -4.56
CA ARG A 516 -30.58 -17.84 -3.66
C ARG A 516 -29.09 -17.74 -3.39
N LEU A 517 -28.72 -17.45 -2.15
CA LEU A 517 -27.31 -17.39 -1.74
C LEU A 517 -26.88 -18.72 -1.10
N MET A 518 -25.77 -19.29 -1.58
CA MET A 518 -25.09 -20.41 -0.92
C MET A 518 -23.78 -19.92 -0.31
N TYR A 519 -23.73 -19.89 1.02
CA TYR A 519 -22.52 -19.59 1.75
C TYR A 519 -21.69 -20.87 1.91
N MET A 520 -20.63 -21.02 1.11
CA MET A 520 -19.86 -22.27 0.98
C MET A 520 -18.55 -22.26 1.79
N GLY A 521 -18.37 -21.27 2.67
CA GLY A 521 -17.12 -21.00 3.36
C GLY A 521 -17.26 -20.79 4.86
N GLY A 522 -16.21 -20.23 5.46
CA GLY A 522 -16.14 -19.86 6.88
C GLY A 522 -15.60 -18.44 7.08
N ASN A 523 -15.97 -17.79 8.19
CA ASN A 523 -15.54 -16.42 8.55
C ASN A 523 -15.84 -15.35 7.46
N GLY A 524 -16.98 -15.48 6.79
CA GLY A 524 -17.38 -14.55 5.72
C GLY A 524 -17.98 -13.27 6.28
N PHE A 525 -17.93 -12.19 5.50
CA PHE A 525 -18.59 -10.91 5.83
C PHE A 525 -18.14 -10.32 7.17
N TYR A 526 -16.88 -10.52 7.55
CA TYR A 526 -16.40 -10.19 8.90
C TYR A 526 -15.88 -8.75 8.99
N TRP A 527 -14.96 -8.39 8.10
CA TRP A 527 -14.29 -7.08 8.13
C TRP A 527 -14.85 -6.13 7.08
N LYS A 528 -15.05 -4.88 7.51
CA LYS A 528 -15.29 -3.75 6.61
C LYS A 528 -13.96 -3.24 6.08
N ILE A 529 -13.93 -2.96 4.79
CA ILE A 529 -12.78 -2.37 4.11
C ILE A 529 -13.16 -1.06 3.43
N GLY A 530 -12.19 -0.16 3.32
CA GLY A 530 -12.26 1.05 2.52
C GLY A 530 -11.52 0.87 1.20
N ILE A 531 -12.09 1.38 0.12
CA ILE A 531 -11.47 1.37 -1.22
C ILE A 531 -11.78 2.68 -1.95
N ARG A 532 -11.03 2.95 -3.02
CA ARG A 532 -11.19 4.16 -3.84
C ARG A 532 -11.04 3.86 -5.32
N LYS A 533 -11.93 4.44 -6.12
CA LYS A 533 -11.94 4.24 -7.58
C LYS A 533 -10.69 4.80 -8.28
N ASP A 534 -10.14 5.89 -7.76
CA ASP A 534 -8.92 6.51 -8.28
C ASP A 534 -7.63 5.83 -7.76
N LEU A 535 -7.75 4.78 -6.96
CA LEU A 535 -6.66 3.92 -6.48
C LEU A 535 -6.99 2.44 -6.70
N PRO A 536 -7.09 2.00 -7.96
CA PRO A 536 -7.54 0.66 -8.31
C PRO A 536 -6.69 -0.42 -7.64
N GLY A 537 -7.35 -1.31 -6.89
CA GLY A 537 -6.70 -2.44 -6.24
C GLY A 537 -6.09 -2.16 -4.88
N MET A 538 -6.09 -0.91 -4.42
CA MET A 538 -5.73 -0.57 -3.04
C MET A 538 -6.91 -0.84 -2.10
N ILE A 539 -6.63 -1.51 -0.98
CA ILE A 539 -7.59 -1.78 0.09
C ILE A 539 -7.02 -1.26 1.40
N GLU A 540 -7.86 -0.57 2.17
CA GLU A 540 -7.60 -0.22 3.56
C GLU A 540 -8.46 -1.05 4.51
N ILE A 541 -7.83 -1.56 5.55
CA ILE A 541 -8.49 -2.13 6.72
C ILE A 541 -7.92 -1.54 8.00
N ARG A 542 -8.81 -1.03 8.84
CA ARG A 542 -8.48 -0.67 10.22
C ARG A 542 -9.02 -1.68 11.19
N ARG A 543 -8.12 -2.39 11.90
CA ARG A 543 -8.48 -3.36 12.95
C ARG A 543 -8.86 -2.64 14.25
N ALA A 544 -10.00 -1.96 14.20
CA ALA A 544 -10.58 -1.24 15.31
C ALA A 544 -11.18 -2.21 16.35
N GLU A 545 -11.24 -1.76 17.62
CA GLU A 545 -11.98 -2.39 18.72
C GLU A 545 -11.45 -3.75 19.20
N GLY A 546 -11.89 -4.87 18.60
CA GLY A 546 -11.70 -6.25 19.06
C GLY A 546 -11.93 -7.27 17.94
N GLY A 547 -11.97 -8.56 18.28
CA GLY A 547 -12.04 -9.66 17.30
C GLY A 547 -10.70 -10.35 17.07
N ILE A 548 -10.62 -11.22 16.05
CA ILE A 548 -9.37 -11.91 15.69
C ILE A 548 -8.44 -10.91 15.01
N ARG A 549 -7.42 -10.45 15.74
CA ARG A 549 -6.49 -9.43 15.26
C ARG A 549 -5.04 -9.82 15.46
N THR A 550 -4.21 -9.50 14.47
CA THR A 550 -2.74 -9.64 14.54
C THR A 550 -2.06 -8.38 15.07
N TRP A 551 -2.71 -7.23 14.89
CA TRP A 551 -2.36 -5.92 15.44
C TRP A 551 -3.66 -5.15 15.71
N ALA A 552 -3.60 -4.09 16.50
CA ALA A 552 -4.75 -3.21 16.78
C ALA A 552 -4.43 -1.79 16.31
N ALA A 553 -5.38 -1.14 15.64
CA ALA A 553 -5.28 0.29 15.41
C ALA A 553 -5.31 1.03 16.77
N ASP A 554 -4.69 2.20 16.84
CA ASP A 554 -4.77 3.05 18.02
C ASP A 554 -6.12 3.77 18.10
N ALA A 555 -6.55 4.11 19.31
CA ALA A 555 -7.74 4.95 19.52
C ALA A 555 -7.58 6.29 18.78
N GLY A 556 -8.66 6.74 18.12
CA GLY A 556 -8.66 7.89 17.20
C GLY A 556 -8.34 7.50 15.75
N GLU A 557 -7.66 6.38 15.51
CA GLU A 557 -7.21 5.99 14.16
C GLU A 557 -8.04 4.83 13.62
N TYR A 558 -9.34 4.77 13.92
CA TYR A 558 -10.27 3.70 13.52
C TYR A 558 -11.03 3.97 12.22
N TYR A 559 -11.15 5.25 11.84
CA TYR A 559 -11.83 5.64 10.61
C TYR A 559 -10.86 5.54 9.45
N ASN A 560 -11.29 4.83 8.40
CA ASN A 560 -10.52 4.65 7.18
C ASN A 560 -10.17 6.01 6.57
N ALA A 561 -8.98 6.15 6.02
CA ALA A 561 -8.59 7.32 5.23
C ALA A 561 -9.20 7.29 3.81
N LEU A 562 -9.36 6.10 3.21
CA LEU A 562 -9.78 5.96 1.82
C LEU A 562 -11.26 6.35 1.61
N ASP A 563 -12.16 5.92 2.48
CA ASP A 563 -13.60 6.24 2.37
C ASP A 563 -14.12 7.14 3.50
N GLY A 564 -13.31 7.40 4.53
CA GLY A 564 -13.69 8.20 5.69
C GLY A 564 -14.69 7.52 6.62
N GLU A 565 -15.03 6.26 6.37
CA GLU A 565 -16.01 5.53 7.15
C GLU A 565 -15.38 4.86 8.37
N TYR A 566 -16.20 4.55 9.36
CA TYR A 566 -15.74 3.77 10.51
C TYR A 566 -15.29 2.38 10.05
N GLY A 567 -14.04 2.00 10.35
CA GLY A 567 -13.48 0.70 10.00
C GLY A 567 -13.99 -0.42 10.92
N GLY A 568 -13.17 -1.46 11.07
CA GLY A 568 -13.47 -2.56 11.99
C GLY A 568 -14.46 -3.60 11.43
N MET A 569 -15.16 -4.27 12.35
CA MET A 569 -16.06 -5.37 12.00
C MET A 569 -17.44 -4.87 11.52
N TRP A 570 -18.07 -5.59 10.60
CA TRP A 570 -19.45 -5.30 10.17
C TRP A 570 -20.45 -5.36 11.33
N LEU A 571 -20.27 -6.30 12.25
CA LEU A 571 -21.07 -6.41 13.49
C LEU A 571 -21.12 -5.09 14.29
N ARG A 572 -20.03 -4.32 14.25
CA ARG A 572 -19.87 -3.07 15.01
C ARG A 572 -20.32 -1.85 14.22
N ASN A 573 -20.48 -2.02 12.92
CA ASN A 573 -21.20 -1.12 12.02
C ASN A 573 -22.72 -1.43 12.00
N GLY A 574 -23.22 -2.34 12.86
CA GLY A 574 -24.64 -2.67 12.97
C GLY A 574 -25.17 -3.54 11.83
N ARG A 575 -24.31 -4.34 11.20
CA ARG A 575 -24.65 -5.19 10.05
C ARG A 575 -24.39 -6.66 10.26
#